data_AF-A0A316W2I8-F1
#
_entry.id   AF-A0A316W2I8-F1
#
_cell.length_a   1.000
_cell.length_b   1.000
_cell.length_c   1.000
_cell.angle_alpha   90.00
_cell.angle_beta   90.00
_cell.angle_gamma   90.00
#
_symmetry.space_group_name_H-M   'P 1'
#
loop_
_entity.id
_entity.type
_entity.pdbx_description
1 polymer ?
#
loop_
_entity_poly.entity_id
_entity_poly.type
_entity_poly.pdbx_seq_one_letter_code
_entity_poly.pdbx_strand_id
1 'polypeptide(L)'
;MAPRPVIVITGANSGVGYGTAQRLLVQLSQAIPSDTLPDWTLKSSSWAGIASTSNDEQLNPPSPFAAPDGCVLILACRNPIKAHAARRNLEGLLRALAELPDDSPAPREAPKEKRGIDEDADAAIAAQAAQAQGRRKKRATDAIAKHAADTAAAAAAESGDEGDHLGPIAPALDSFDSSTSFTSAYDSLTRTGSTSKASSSSTPAFRRDPTRDVHGASLSLFSREAKARGEYRRRFCQGTSIEFVPLDLGSMASALNCASEIQRRHGYVTHVILNAGSAAWTGLNWPLAVWMIVTRLHVAVTWPKYKMQRSGDRGADGYGWVWQANVGAHYILTRALLPALRATPFATPSRIIWTGSIEAYARYYDPADWQCLDAAHSPWPYESTKYQCELAGIGLGEALNRQRMSTVPSTPLSDSQDTSYGSVLVGEAKTQRRELEPKSFVVHPGVVASSIFAEYLNVFMAACMAFAFYLARWTFSPHHPIEGYKGAVAASHVALAPSHLLDTSARYGSRATFWGQEYVHAGRVDGWDVAKLRMGAKARQEVEQAAAGQAVRLKARELIQKLEGVARDVWRQARNGEIAPLSLLALHPDQFEPQNDLVPLPSKGLDVRRRKGEQEDEKDRDWEKVESEL
;
A
#
# COMPACT_ATOMS: atom_id res chain seq x y z
N MET A 1 9.85 27.33 -11.91
CA MET A 1 10.26 25.93 -12.11
C MET A 1 9.04 25.12 -12.54
N ALA A 2 9.22 24.06 -13.32
CA ALA A 2 8.11 23.16 -13.63
C ALA A 2 7.63 22.48 -12.32
N PRO A 3 6.32 22.21 -12.17
CA PRO A 3 5.82 21.52 -10.99
C PRO A 3 6.39 20.10 -10.91
N ARG A 4 6.70 19.65 -9.69
CA ARG A 4 7.23 18.30 -9.42
C ARG A 4 6.11 17.36 -8.96
N PRO A 5 6.10 16.08 -9.34
CA PRO A 5 5.17 15.14 -8.72
C PRO A 5 5.44 15.01 -7.22
N VAL A 6 4.39 14.97 -6.39
CA VAL A 6 4.47 14.69 -4.96
C VAL A 6 3.76 13.36 -4.72
N ILE A 7 4.52 12.34 -4.37
CA ILE A 7 4.10 10.93 -4.37
C ILE A 7 4.16 10.41 -2.93
N VAL A 8 3.00 10.07 -2.37
CA VAL A 8 2.88 9.46 -1.05
C VAL A 8 2.73 7.96 -1.18
N ILE A 9 3.57 7.18 -0.49
CA ILE A 9 3.47 5.72 -0.47
C ILE A 9 3.40 5.23 0.97
N THR A 10 2.32 4.53 1.32
CA THR A 10 2.18 3.92 2.65
C THR A 10 2.99 2.62 2.75
N GLY A 11 3.76 2.46 3.83
CA GLY A 11 4.56 1.26 4.06
C GLY A 11 5.74 1.09 3.08
N ALA A 12 6.32 2.20 2.61
CA ALA A 12 7.42 2.21 1.64
C ALA A 12 8.81 1.91 2.23
N ASN A 13 8.87 1.37 3.46
CA ASN A 13 10.12 1.02 4.14
C ASN A 13 10.54 -0.45 3.94
N SER A 14 9.70 -1.29 3.34
CA SER A 14 9.98 -2.70 3.06
C SER A 14 9.04 -3.27 2.00
N GLY A 15 9.30 -4.51 1.56
CA GLY A 15 8.41 -5.28 0.68
C GLY A 15 8.03 -4.56 -0.62
N VAL A 16 6.75 -4.68 -1.00
CA VAL A 16 6.20 -4.10 -2.25
C VAL A 16 6.21 -2.57 -2.23
N GLY A 17 5.98 -1.94 -1.08
CA GLY A 17 5.97 -0.47 -0.98
C GLY A 17 7.35 0.12 -1.27
N TYR A 18 8.39 -0.49 -0.71
CA TYR A 18 9.77 -0.13 -1.04
C TYR A 18 10.11 -0.43 -2.51
N GLY A 19 9.66 -1.56 -3.04
CA GLY A 19 9.78 -1.88 -4.47
C GLY A 19 9.10 -0.85 -5.38
N THR A 20 7.96 -0.30 -4.96
CA THR A 20 7.23 0.75 -5.68
C THR A 20 8.00 2.06 -5.65
N ALA A 21 8.55 2.45 -4.50
CA ALA A 21 9.46 3.59 -4.40
C ALA A 21 10.66 3.45 -5.36
N GLN A 22 11.35 2.31 -5.35
CA GLN A 22 12.48 2.05 -6.25
C GLN A 22 12.07 2.15 -7.72
N ARG A 23 10.98 1.47 -8.10
CA ARG A 23 10.52 1.40 -9.49
C ARG A 23 10.10 2.78 -10.01
N LEU A 24 9.38 3.57 -9.21
CA LEU A 24 8.99 4.92 -9.61
C LEU A 24 10.20 5.84 -9.82
N LEU A 25 11.25 5.74 -8.98
CA LEU A 25 12.48 6.51 -9.19
C LEU A 25 13.18 6.11 -10.49
N VAL A 26 13.30 4.82 -10.77
CA VAL A 26 13.89 4.31 -12.03
C VAL A 26 13.08 4.77 -13.24
N GLN A 27 11.74 4.68 -13.17
CA GLN A 27 10.86 5.03 -14.27
C GLN A 27 10.82 6.53 -14.53
N LEU A 28 10.67 7.36 -13.50
CA LEU A 28 10.62 8.82 -13.64
C LEU A 28 11.97 9.46 -13.99
N SER A 29 13.08 8.74 -13.77
CA SER A 29 14.41 9.13 -14.26
C SER A 29 14.56 9.06 -15.78
N GLN A 30 13.53 8.59 -16.49
CA GLN A 30 13.45 8.53 -17.94
C GLN A 30 12.41 9.51 -18.46
N ALA A 31 12.69 10.15 -19.59
CA ALA A 31 11.72 11.04 -20.25
C ALA A 31 10.49 10.28 -20.78
N ILE A 32 10.71 9.02 -21.18
CA ILE A 32 9.68 8.11 -21.68
C ILE A 32 9.78 6.80 -20.88
N PRO A 33 9.11 6.71 -19.71
CA PRO A 33 9.16 5.52 -18.87
C PRO A 33 8.55 4.30 -19.58
N SER A 34 9.10 3.10 -19.35
CA SER A 34 8.58 1.87 -19.94
C SER A 34 7.24 1.45 -19.34
N ASP A 35 7.01 1.77 -18.07
CA ASP A 35 5.79 1.39 -17.36
C ASP A 35 4.57 2.20 -17.81
N THR A 36 4.65 3.13 -18.78
CA THR A 36 3.46 3.82 -19.30
C THR A 36 2.55 2.94 -20.16
N LEU A 37 3.05 1.77 -20.60
CA LEU A 37 2.27 0.76 -21.31
C LEU A 37 2.06 -0.48 -20.43
N PRO A 38 0.91 -1.18 -20.57
CA PRO A 38 0.58 -2.34 -19.75
C PRO A 38 1.39 -3.59 -20.12
N ASP A 39 1.84 -3.68 -21.38
CA ASP A 39 2.51 -4.85 -21.92
C ASP A 39 3.77 -4.45 -22.68
N TRP A 40 4.91 -5.00 -22.30
CA TRP A 40 6.18 -4.85 -23.02
C TRP A 40 6.56 -6.14 -23.77
N THR A 41 5.77 -7.22 -23.68
CA THR A 41 6.07 -8.54 -24.27
C THR A 41 5.10 -9.07 -25.30
N LEU A 42 3.79 -8.82 -25.19
CA LEU A 42 2.84 -9.37 -26.15
C LEU A 42 2.49 -8.27 -27.16
N LYS A 43 3.29 -8.21 -28.22
CA LYS A 43 2.85 -7.71 -29.53
C LYS A 43 1.75 -8.62 -30.14
N SER A 44 0.79 -9.10 -29.34
CA SER A 44 -0.21 -10.12 -29.71
C SER A 44 -1.63 -9.59 -29.53
N SER A 45 -2.13 -9.02 -30.62
CA SER A 45 -3.50 -9.07 -31.20
C SER A 45 -4.78 -8.85 -30.39
N SER A 46 -4.83 -8.90 -29.05
CA SER A 46 -6.12 -8.72 -28.32
C SER A 46 -6.42 -7.26 -27.93
N TRP A 47 -5.40 -6.40 -27.79
CA TRP A 47 -5.58 -4.95 -27.64
C TRP A 47 -5.69 -4.20 -28.99
N ALA A 48 -5.51 -4.91 -30.11
CA ALA A 48 -5.54 -4.34 -31.46
C ALA A 48 -6.89 -3.68 -31.82
N GLY A 49 -7.99 -4.03 -31.12
CA GLY A 49 -9.31 -3.46 -31.37
C GLY A 49 -9.50 -2.00 -30.94
N ILE A 50 -8.64 -1.45 -30.07
CA ILE A 50 -8.68 -0.03 -29.66
C ILE A 50 -7.56 0.78 -30.35
N ALA A 51 -6.58 0.11 -30.97
CA ALA A 51 -5.34 0.71 -31.47
C ALA A 51 -5.09 0.49 -32.97
N SER A 52 -6.10 0.18 -33.79
CA SER A 52 -5.91 -0.03 -35.23
C SER A 52 -6.23 1.21 -36.07
N THR A 53 -5.41 2.27 -35.97
CA THR A 53 -5.25 3.25 -37.06
C THR A 53 -3.89 3.95 -36.99
N SER A 54 -2.81 3.25 -37.37
CA SER A 54 -1.69 3.75 -38.18
C SER A 54 -0.44 2.87 -37.99
N ASN A 55 0.30 2.67 -39.09
CA ASN A 55 1.55 1.91 -39.17
C ASN A 55 2.76 2.64 -38.54
N ASP A 56 2.57 3.37 -37.44
CA ASP A 56 3.69 4.02 -36.75
C ASP A 56 4.27 3.09 -35.70
N GLU A 57 5.60 2.93 -35.72
CA GLU A 57 6.39 2.35 -34.64
C GLU A 57 5.95 2.99 -33.31
N GLN A 58 5.11 2.29 -32.55
CA GLN A 58 4.36 2.89 -31.45
C GLN A 58 5.30 3.20 -30.28
N LEU A 59 5.90 4.40 -30.31
CA LEU A 59 6.70 4.93 -29.22
C LEU A 59 5.87 4.94 -27.92
N ASN A 60 6.47 4.48 -26.83
CA ASN A 60 5.86 4.57 -25.50
C ASN A 60 5.40 6.01 -25.25
N PRO A 61 4.15 6.25 -24.82
CA PRO A 61 3.71 7.60 -24.52
C PRO A 61 4.45 8.13 -23.28
N PRO A 62 4.80 9.43 -23.26
CA PRO A 62 5.38 10.04 -22.07
C PRO A 62 4.39 10.02 -20.91
N SER A 63 4.91 10.00 -19.68
CA SER A 63 4.07 10.12 -18.49
C SER A 63 3.43 11.52 -18.44
N PRO A 64 2.13 11.65 -18.13
CA PRO A 64 1.50 12.95 -17.91
C PRO A 64 1.98 13.62 -16.62
N PHE A 65 2.76 12.90 -15.80
CA PHE A 65 3.47 13.41 -14.62
C PHE A 65 4.99 13.45 -14.86
N ALA A 66 5.41 13.83 -16.07
CA ALA A 66 6.82 14.00 -16.40
C ALA A 66 7.53 14.85 -15.31
N ALA A 67 8.73 14.40 -14.92
CA ALA A 67 9.45 14.93 -13.78
C ALA A 67 10.86 15.41 -14.16
N PRO A 68 11.04 16.27 -15.18
CA PRO A 68 12.37 16.68 -15.63
C PRO A 68 13.21 17.34 -14.53
N ASP A 69 12.54 17.92 -13.53
CA ASP A 69 13.13 18.58 -12.36
C ASP A 69 13.10 17.72 -11.09
N GLY A 70 12.83 16.41 -11.19
CA GLY A 70 12.71 15.50 -10.06
C GLY A 70 11.30 15.40 -9.47
N CYS A 71 11.15 14.56 -8.45
CA CYS A 71 9.90 14.40 -7.68
C CYS A 71 10.13 14.51 -6.17
N VAL A 72 9.04 14.67 -5.41
CA VAL A 72 9.05 14.48 -3.96
C VAL A 72 8.45 13.10 -3.67
N LEU A 73 9.23 12.22 -3.07
CA LEU A 73 8.81 10.88 -2.69
C LEU A 73 8.67 10.79 -1.16
N ILE A 74 7.44 10.62 -0.68
CA ILE A 74 7.10 10.59 0.74
C ILE A 74 6.89 9.14 1.18
N LEU A 75 7.78 8.66 2.04
CA LEU A 75 7.68 7.36 2.71
C LEU A 75 6.81 7.53 3.97
N ALA A 76 5.51 7.23 3.86
CA ALA A 76 4.58 7.30 4.98
C ALA A 76 4.59 5.97 5.75
N CYS A 77 5.30 5.92 6.89
CA CYS A 77 5.60 4.67 7.59
C CYS A 77 5.51 4.81 9.11
N ARG A 78 5.23 3.70 9.80
CA ARG A 78 5.20 3.64 11.27
C ARG A 78 6.59 3.71 11.90
N ASN A 79 7.55 2.97 11.34
CA ASN A 79 8.88 2.80 11.93
C ASN A 79 9.89 3.79 11.31
N PRO A 80 10.37 4.79 12.06
CA PRO A 80 11.29 5.81 11.55
C PRO A 80 12.66 5.24 11.19
N ILE A 81 13.19 4.28 11.96
CA ILE A 81 14.50 3.67 11.72
C ILE A 81 14.50 2.95 10.36
N LYS A 82 13.50 2.10 10.12
CA LYS A 82 13.36 1.41 8.83
C LYS A 82 13.12 2.39 7.68
N ALA A 83 12.36 3.46 7.91
CA ALA A 83 12.11 4.48 6.89
C ALA A 83 13.39 5.26 6.52
N HIS A 84 14.23 5.61 7.50
CA HIS A 84 15.53 6.24 7.24
C HIS A 84 16.50 5.31 6.52
N ALA A 85 16.54 4.02 6.87
CA ALA A 85 17.33 3.03 6.14
C ALA A 85 16.86 2.91 4.67
N ALA A 86 15.55 2.77 4.45
CA ALA A 86 14.97 2.74 3.11
C ALA A 86 15.29 4.03 2.31
N ARG A 87 15.18 5.19 2.95
CA ARG A 87 15.55 6.48 2.35
C ARG A 87 17.02 6.51 1.91
N ARG A 88 17.96 6.09 2.75
CA ARG A 88 19.40 6.04 2.40
C ARG A 88 19.66 5.15 1.19
N ASN A 89 19.01 4.00 1.13
CA ASN A 89 19.15 3.07 0.00
C ASN A 89 18.56 3.66 -1.30
N LEU A 90 17.42 4.36 -1.21
CA LEU A 90 16.82 5.07 -2.34
C LEU A 90 17.67 6.27 -2.79
N GLU A 91 18.32 6.99 -1.87
CA GLU A 91 19.31 8.03 -2.19
C GLU A 91 20.57 7.43 -2.85
N GLY A 92 20.98 6.22 -2.44
CA GLY A 92 22.00 5.43 -3.13
C GLY A 92 21.61 5.07 -4.56
N LEU A 93 20.36 4.64 -4.76
CA LEU A 93 19.79 4.40 -6.08
C LEU A 93 19.82 5.65 -6.97
N LEU A 94 19.43 6.81 -6.45
CA LEU A 94 19.50 8.08 -7.21
C LEU A 94 20.93 8.44 -7.62
N ARG A 95 21.91 8.24 -6.74
CA ARG A 95 23.33 8.42 -7.06
C ARG A 95 23.79 7.49 -8.17
N ALA A 96 23.47 6.20 -8.05
CA ALA A 96 23.78 5.20 -9.07
C ALA A 96 23.14 5.54 -10.44
N LEU A 97 21.88 6.00 -10.44
CA LEU A 97 21.21 6.45 -11.67
C LEU A 97 21.86 7.70 -12.28
N ALA A 98 22.30 8.65 -11.47
CA ALA A 98 22.96 9.87 -11.95
C ALA A 98 24.34 9.59 -12.59
N GLU A 99 25.04 8.58 -12.10
CA GLU A 99 26.38 8.15 -12.56
C GLU A 99 26.35 7.27 -13.82
N LEU A 100 25.17 6.77 -14.22
CA LEU A 100 25.04 5.94 -15.43
C LEU A 100 25.51 6.70 -16.70
N PRO A 101 26.21 6.02 -17.62
CA PRO A 101 26.58 6.57 -18.93
C PRO A 101 25.37 7.08 -19.72
N ASP A 102 25.56 8.12 -20.52
CA ASP A 102 24.47 8.78 -21.28
C ASP A 102 23.77 7.83 -22.26
N ASP A 103 24.52 6.90 -22.85
CA ASP A 103 24.04 5.87 -23.77
C ASP A 103 23.39 4.66 -23.08
N SER A 104 23.62 4.49 -21.78
CA SER A 104 23.10 3.33 -21.05
C SER A 104 21.56 3.36 -20.98
N PRO A 105 20.90 2.21 -21.23
CA PRO A 105 19.47 2.08 -20.99
C PRO A 105 19.20 2.17 -19.48
N ALA A 106 17.97 2.55 -19.12
CA ALA A 106 17.60 2.53 -17.72
C ALA A 106 17.65 1.11 -17.14
N PRO A 107 18.02 0.95 -15.86
CA PRO A 107 18.03 -0.35 -15.21
C PRO A 107 16.65 -1.01 -15.27
N ARG A 108 16.59 -2.25 -15.75
CA ARG A 108 15.35 -3.05 -15.73
C ARG A 108 15.08 -3.65 -14.35
N GLU A 109 16.13 -3.89 -13.59
CA GLU A 109 16.07 -4.40 -12.23
C GLU A 109 16.50 -3.30 -11.26
N ALA A 110 16.07 -3.41 -10.00
CA ALA A 110 16.66 -2.60 -8.95
C ALA A 110 18.19 -2.85 -8.94
N PRO A 111 19.03 -1.82 -9.10
CA PRO A 111 20.47 -1.96 -8.97
C PRO A 111 20.81 -2.69 -7.68
N LYS A 112 21.41 -3.87 -7.80
CA LYS A 112 21.95 -4.59 -6.64
C LYS A 112 23.18 -3.82 -6.21
N GLU A 113 23.08 -3.07 -5.11
CA GLU A 113 24.29 -2.62 -4.41
C GLU A 113 25.18 -3.85 -4.20
N LYS A 114 26.50 -3.69 -4.43
CA LYS A 114 27.49 -4.68 -3.99
C LYS A 114 27.47 -4.69 -2.47
N ARG A 115 26.49 -5.39 -1.89
CA ARG A 115 26.41 -5.64 -0.46
C ARG A 115 27.56 -6.56 -0.10
N GLY A 116 28.37 -6.15 0.87
CA GLY A 116 29.32 -7.04 1.51
C GLY A 116 28.55 -8.22 2.10
N ILE A 117 29.12 -9.42 1.99
CA ILE A 117 28.55 -10.71 2.41
C ILE A 117 28.21 -10.72 3.93
N ASP A 118 28.69 -9.74 4.70
CA ASP A 118 28.49 -9.63 6.14
C ASP A 118 27.16 -8.97 6.57
N GLU A 119 26.51 -8.14 5.74
CA GLU A 119 25.31 -7.40 6.18
C GLU A 119 23.99 -8.21 6.15
N ASP A 120 23.86 -9.23 5.30
CA ASP A 120 22.69 -10.13 5.35
C ASP A 120 22.79 -11.06 6.57
N ALA A 121 24.01 -11.39 7.01
CA ALA A 121 24.25 -12.03 8.29
C ALA A 121 23.92 -11.06 9.43
N ASP A 122 24.36 -9.81 9.39
CA ASP A 122 24.07 -8.83 10.46
C ASP A 122 22.61 -8.36 10.50
N ALA A 123 21.91 -8.28 9.37
CA ALA A 123 20.47 -7.97 9.33
C ALA A 123 19.62 -9.16 9.77
N ALA A 124 20.02 -10.39 9.44
CA ALA A 124 19.39 -11.60 9.95
C ALA A 124 19.71 -11.81 11.45
N ILE A 125 20.94 -11.51 11.89
CA ILE A 125 21.38 -11.56 13.30
C ILE A 125 20.72 -10.43 14.09
N ALA A 126 20.58 -9.22 13.55
CA ALA A 126 19.87 -8.12 14.19
C ALA A 126 18.37 -8.36 14.24
N ALA A 127 17.77 -8.96 13.20
CA ALA A 127 16.40 -9.42 13.22
C ALA A 127 16.19 -10.55 14.23
N GLN A 128 17.12 -11.51 14.31
CA GLN A 128 17.11 -12.57 15.32
C GLN A 128 17.35 -12.03 16.74
N ALA A 129 18.18 -11.01 16.92
CA ALA A 129 18.45 -10.37 18.20
C ALA A 129 17.24 -9.55 18.68
N ALA A 130 16.57 -8.83 17.77
CA ALA A 130 15.31 -8.15 18.05
C ALA A 130 14.19 -9.15 18.38
N GLN A 131 14.12 -10.28 17.67
CA GLN A 131 13.20 -11.38 17.96
C GLN A 131 13.54 -12.08 19.28
N ALA A 132 14.82 -12.22 19.64
CA ALA A 132 15.27 -12.79 20.91
C ALA A 132 14.95 -11.86 22.09
N GLN A 133 15.08 -10.53 21.91
CA GLN A 133 14.61 -9.54 22.87
C GLN A 133 13.08 -9.58 23.03
N GLY A 134 12.33 -9.73 21.94
CA GLY A 134 10.87 -9.96 21.98
C GLY A 134 10.50 -11.23 22.75
N ARG A 135 11.21 -12.34 22.51
CA ARG A 135 11.05 -13.61 23.26
C ARG A 135 11.39 -13.48 24.74
N ARG A 136 12.45 -12.72 25.09
CA ARG A 136 12.81 -12.43 26.50
C ARG A 136 11.75 -11.57 27.19
N LYS A 137 11.24 -10.53 26.52
CA LYS A 137 10.16 -9.69 27.04
C LYS A 137 8.87 -10.49 27.24
N LYS A 138 8.50 -11.32 26.26
CA LYS A 138 7.33 -12.22 26.36
C LYS A 138 7.46 -13.22 27.52
N ARG A 139 8.62 -13.86 27.68
CA ARG A 139 8.88 -14.76 28.81
C ARG A 139 8.86 -14.03 30.16
N ALA A 140 9.32 -12.79 30.21
CA ALA A 140 9.25 -11.96 31.42
C ALA A 140 7.80 -11.58 31.76
N THR A 141 6.99 -11.19 30.77
CA THR A 141 5.56 -10.91 30.99
C THR A 141 4.78 -12.18 31.37
N ASP A 142 5.07 -13.32 30.75
CA ASP A 142 4.43 -14.60 31.09
C ASP A 142 4.83 -15.06 32.51
N ALA A 143 6.08 -14.82 32.93
CA ALA A 143 6.54 -15.11 34.29
C ALA A 143 5.89 -14.19 35.34
N ILE A 144 5.71 -12.90 35.02
CA ILE A 144 5.02 -11.93 35.89
C ILE A 144 3.52 -12.30 36.01
N ALA A 145 2.87 -12.65 34.91
CA ALA A 145 1.48 -13.09 34.90
C ALA A 145 1.29 -14.39 35.70
N LYS A 146 2.23 -15.34 35.57
CA LYS A 146 2.22 -16.57 36.35
C LYS A 146 2.43 -16.31 37.85
N HIS A 147 3.38 -15.44 38.21
CA HIS A 147 3.59 -15.06 39.60
C HIS A 147 2.35 -14.37 40.19
N ALA A 148 1.69 -13.49 39.43
CA ALA A 148 0.46 -12.84 39.86
C ALA A 148 -0.69 -13.86 40.05
N ALA A 149 -0.81 -14.85 39.17
CA ALA A 149 -1.80 -15.92 39.29
C ALA A 149 -1.51 -16.84 40.50
N ASP A 150 -0.25 -17.20 40.72
CA ASP A 150 0.17 -18.02 41.87
C ASP A 150 -0.03 -17.26 43.20
N THR A 151 0.21 -15.95 43.22
CA THR A 151 -0.03 -15.09 44.40
C THR A 151 -1.54 -14.91 44.67
N ALA A 152 -2.36 -14.77 43.63
CA ALA A 152 -3.81 -14.71 43.77
C ALA A 152 -4.41 -16.05 44.24
N ALA A 153 -3.85 -17.18 43.80
CA ALA A 153 -4.23 -18.51 44.26
C ALA A 153 -3.83 -18.75 45.73
N ALA A 154 -2.66 -18.25 46.16
CA ALA A 154 -2.23 -18.29 47.55
C ALA A 154 -3.10 -17.40 48.45
N ALA A 155 -3.46 -16.19 48.01
CA ALA A 155 -4.37 -15.31 48.73
C ALA A 155 -5.80 -15.87 48.86
N ALA A 156 -6.26 -16.63 47.86
CA ALA A 156 -7.54 -17.32 47.93
C ALA A 156 -7.52 -18.52 48.92
N ALA A 157 -6.36 -19.16 49.07
CA ALA A 157 -6.18 -20.27 50.02
C ALA A 157 -6.06 -19.82 51.49
N GLU A 158 -5.71 -18.55 51.75
CA GLU A 158 -5.62 -17.97 53.10
C GLU A 158 -6.93 -17.28 53.58
N SER A 159 -7.97 -17.23 52.75
CA SER A 159 -9.26 -16.61 53.10
C SER A 159 -10.21 -17.54 53.88
N GLY A 160 -9.69 -18.19 54.92
CA GLY A 160 -10.43 -19.12 55.77
C GLY A 160 -9.95 -19.14 57.22
N ASP A 161 -9.86 -17.98 57.88
CA ASP A 161 -10.09 -17.87 59.34
C ASP A 161 -10.24 -16.39 59.77
N GLU A 162 -11.15 -16.11 60.70
CA GLU A 162 -11.50 -14.77 61.22
C GLU A 162 -10.50 -14.24 62.28
N GLY A 163 -10.43 -12.91 62.46
CA GLY A 163 -9.95 -12.30 63.72
C GLY A 163 -9.45 -10.86 63.66
N ASP A 164 -10.19 -9.96 64.31
CA ASP A 164 -9.97 -8.52 64.55
C ASP A 164 -8.55 -8.04 64.94
N HIS A 165 -8.17 -6.82 64.50
CA HIS A 165 -7.87 -5.67 65.38
C HIS A 165 -7.38 -4.40 64.62
N LEU A 166 -7.84 -3.24 65.12
CA LEU A 166 -7.58 -1.85 64.68
C LEU A 166 -6.19 -1.31 65.06
N GLY A 167 -5.62 -0.40 64.24
CA GLY A 167 -4.56 0.55 64.66
C GLY A 167 -3.87 1.32 63.50
N PRO A 168 -3.70 2.66 63.55
CA PRO A 168 -3.39 3.50 62.38
C PRO A 168 -1.93 4.03 62.33
N ILE A 169 -1.31 4.13 61.15
CA ILE A 169 -0.12 4.99 60.91
C ILE A 169 -0.12 5.50 59.46
N ALA A 170 0.03 6.83 59.30
CA ALA A 170 0.21 7.55 58.03
C ALA A 170 1.70 7.94 57.81
N PRO A 171 2.05 8.75 56.80
CA PRO A 171 2.84 8.36 55.64
C PRO A 171 4.32 8.80 55.71
N ALA A 172 5.19 8.14 54.95
CA ALA A 172 6.54 8.64 54.67
C ALA A 172 6.68 8.98 53.18
N LEU A 173 6.77 10.28 52.93
CA LEU A 173 7.30 10.91 51.74
C LEU A 173 8.73 10.43 51.48
N ASP A 174 9.07 10.20 50.22
CA ASP A 174 10.38 10.62 49.74
C ASP A 174 10.22 11.33 48.39
N SER A 175 10.50 12.62 48.46
CA SER A 175 10.56 13.58 47.37
C SER A 175 11.90 13.45 46.66
N PHE A 176 11.88 13.24 45.35
CA PHE A 176 12.93 13.77 44.47
C PHE A 176 12.27 14.49 43.30
N ASP A 177 12.26 15.81 43.43
CA ASP A 177 12.01 16.77 42.37
C ASP A 177 13.27 16.88 41.50
N SER A 178 13.11 16.81 40.18
CA SER A 178 13.67 17.83 39.30
C SER A 178 13.21 17.59 37.86
N SER A 179 12.36 18.49 37.40
CA SER A 179 12.24 18.95 36.02
C SER A 179 13.44 18.62 35.12
N THR A 180 13.22 17.94 34.00
CA THR A 180 14.01 18.15 32.78
C THR A 180 13.20 17.79 31.55
N SER A 181 12.84 18.84 30.83
CA SER A 181 12.41 18.88 29.44
C SER A 181 13.30 18.02 28.55
N PHE A 182 12.79 16.92 28.00
CA PHE A 182 13.44 16.18 26.91
C PHE A 182 12.91 16.68 25.56
N THR A 183 13.22 17.94 25.27
CA THR A 183 13.36 18.44 23.91
C THR A 183 14.85 18.67 23.67
N SER A 184 15.36 18.20 22.52
CA SER A 184 16.71 18.43 21.99
C SER A 184 17.86 17.58 22.58
N ALA A 185 18.17 16.45 21.93
CA ALA A 185 19.54 15.89 21.88
C ALA A 185 19.75 14.76 20.85
N TYR A 186 19.14 14.82 19.66
CA TYR A 186 19.49 13.89 18.55
C TYR A 186 19.54 14.58 17.18
N ASP A 187 19.78 15.90 17.17
CA ASP A 187 19.89 16.71 15.96
C ASP A 187 21.24 17.45 15.89
N SER A 188 22.27 16.86 16.49
CA SER A 188 23.60 17.49 16.55
C SER A 188 24.69 16.43 16.49
N LEU A 189 24.80 15.73 15.36
CA LEU A 189 25.99 14.95 14.97
C LEU A 189 26.02 14.69 13.45
N THR A 190 25.81 15.72 12.64
CA THR A 190 26.23 15.79 11.22
C THR A 190 26.61 17.23 10.85
N ARG A 191 27.58 17.79 11.58
CA ARG A 191 28.23 19.04 11.17
C ARG A 191 29.74 18.90 11.31
N THR A 192 30.33 18.09 10.44
CA THR A 192 31.76 18.18 10.15
C THR A 192 31.97 19.33 9.17
N GLY A 193 32.54 20.42 9.67
CA GLY A 193 32.97 21.55 8.85
C GLY A 193 34.13 21.14 7.96
N SER A 194 33.86 21.00 6.67
CA SER A 194 34.86 21.09 5.62
C SER A 194 34.77 22.49 5.02
N THR A 195 35.69 23.36 5.40
CA THR A 195 35.91 24.66 4.76
C THR A 195 36.53 24.42 3.38
N SER A 196 35.72 24.27 2.35
CA SER A 196 36.17 24.48 0.97
C SER A 196 35.97 25.96 0.61
N LYS A 197 37.08 26.63 0.33
CA LYS A 197 37.11 28.02 -0.15
C LYS A 197 36.23 28.16 -1.39
N ALA A 198 35.23 29.02 -1.30
CA ALA A 198 34.48 29.50 -2.44
C ALA A 198 35.40 30.33 -3.35
N SER A 199 35.79 29.78 -4.50
CA SER A 199 36.33 30.57 -5.60
C SER A 199 35.16 31.06 -6.44
N SER A 200 34.77 32.31 -6.23
CA SER A 200 33.89 33.06 -7.12
C SER A 200 34.63 33.40 -8.41
N SER A 201 34.46 32.61 -9.46
CA SER A 201 34.69 33.06 -10.84
C SER A 201 33.37 32.97 -11.61
N SER A 202 32.67 34.11 -11.64
CA SER A 202 31.54 34.33 -12.55
C SER A 202 32.07 34.58 -13.96
N THR A 203 32.39 33.49 -14.67
CA THR A 203 32.55 33.52 -16.12
C THR A 203 31.19 33.25 -16.74
N PRO A 204 30.72 34.00 -17.76
CA PRO A 204 29.45 33.69 -18.41
C PRO A 204 29.61 32.31 -19.04
N ALA A 205 28.88 31.31 -18.53
CA ALA A 205 28.88 29.98 -19.10
C ALA A 205 28.32 30.10 -20.53
N PHE A 206 29.21 30.09 -21.51
CA PHE A 206 28.86 29.84 -22.91
C PHE A 206 27.99 28.58 -22.89
N ARG A 207 26.67 28.72 -23.13
CA ARG A 207 25.79 27.56 -23.31
C ARG A 207 26.34 26.80 -24.51
N ARG A 208 27.13 25.76 -24.25
CA ARG A 208 27.66 24.88 -25.30
C ARG A 208 26.46 24.35 -26.06
N ASP A 209 26.51 24.47 -27.39
CA ASP A 209 25.51 23.90 -28.27
C ASP A 209 25.39 22.40 -27.97
N PRO A 210 24.25 21.91 -27.45
CA PRO A 210 24.10 20.52 -27.04
C PRO A 210 24.22 19.55 -28.23
N THR A 211 24.09 20.05 -29.45
CA THR A 211 24.21 19.30 -30.70
C THR A 211 25.64 19.08 -31.17
N ARG A 212 26.62 19.66 -30.47
CA ARG A 212 28.04 19.62 -30.85
C ARG A 212 28.90 18.98 -29.76
N ASP A 213 30.01 18.37 -30.20
CA ASP A 213 31.03 17.83 -29.30
C ASP A 213 31.96 18.94 -28.76
N VAL A 214 32.96 18.54 -27.97
CA VAL A 214 33.96 19.46 -27.41
C VAL A 214 34.83 20.15 -28.46
N HIS A 215 34.86 19.63 -29.69
CA HIS A 215 35.61 20.17 -30.83
C HIS A 215 34.72 20.98 -31.80
N GLY A 216 33.42 21.11 -31.52
CA GLY A 216 32.46 21.84 -32.36
C GLY A 216 31.89 21.03 -33.53
N ALA A 217 32.19 19.73 -33.63
CA ALA A 217 31.60 18.86 -34.65
C ALA A 217 30.17 18.46 -34.27
N SER A 218 29.30 18.32 -35.27
CA SER A 218 27.91 17.93 -35.07
C SER A 218 27.80 16.48 -34.61
N LEU A 219 27.16 16.26 -33.46
CA LEU A 219 26.83 14.93 -32.96
C LEU A 219 25.79 14.24 -33.85
N SER A 220 25.87 12.92 -33.99
CA SER A 220 24.82 12.11 -34.60
C SER A 220 23.52 12.18 -33.79
N LEU A 221 22.37 11.90 -34.41
CA LEU A 221 21.07 11.86 -33.71
C LEU A 221 21.11 10.95 -32.49
N PHE A 222 21.65 9.73 -32.65
CA PHE A 222 21.84 8.77 -31.55
C PHE A 222 22.64 9.36 -30.37
N SER A 223 23.73 10.05 -30.65
CA SER A 223 24.58 10.66 -29.61
C SER A 223 23.90 11.83 -28.91
N ARG A 224 23.12 12.64 -29.67
CA ARG A 224 22.33 13.74 -29.11
C ARG A 224 21.23 13.22 -28.19
N GLU A 225 20.54 12.17 -28.59
CA GLU A 225 19.50 11.53 -27.77
C GLU A 225 20.07 10.89 -26.51
N ALA A 226 21.19 10.17 -26.61
CA ALA A 226 21.91 9.62 -25.46
C ALA A 226 22.27 10.72 -24.45
N LYS A 227 22.89 11.80 -24.93
CA LYS A 227 23.23 12.95 -24.10
C LYS A 227 22.01 13.58 -23.43
N ALA A 228 20.92 13.78 -24.19
CA ALA A 228 19.68 14.32 -23.65
C ALA A 228 19.04 13.42 -22.57
N ARG A 229 19.09 12.09 -22.75
CA ARG A 229 18.64 11.11 -21.74
C ARG A 229 19.48 11.21 -20.47
N GLY A 230 20.82 11.28 -20.61
CA GLY A 230 21.72 11.45 -19.49
C GLY A 230 21.50 12.76 -18.72
N GLU A 231 21.32 13.87 -19.44
CA GLU A 231 21.02 15.18 -18.85
C GLU A 231 19.68 15.18 -18.11
N TYR A 232 18.62 14.62 -18.72
CA TYR A 232 17.32 14.47 -18.06
C TYR A 232 17.46 13.67 -16.77
N ARG A 233 18.13 12.51 -16.82
CA ARG A 233 18.31 11.62 -15.67
C ARG A 233 19.05 12.29 -14.53
N ARG A 234 20.17 12.98 -14.81
CA ARG A 234 20.92 13.73 -13.80
C ARG A 234 20.09 14.85 -13.17
N ARG A 235 19.34 15.59 -13.98
CA ARG A 235 18.46 16.66 -13.49
C ARG A 235 17.32 16.13 -12.62
N PHE A 236 16.71 15.01 -13.03
CA PHE A 236 15.73 14.28 -12.21
C PHE A 236 16.33 13.88 -10.87
N CYS A 237 17.49 13.22 -10.87
CA CYS A 237 18.13 12.73 -9.65
C CYS A 237 18.51 13.88 -8.70
N GLN A 238 19.07 14.96 -9.24
CA GLN A 238 19.45 16.16 -8.47
C GLN A 238 18.24 16.87 -7.88
N GLY A 239 17.11 16.89 -8.61
CA GLY A 239 15.89 17.56 -8.19
C GLY A 239 14.96 16.72 -7.31
N THR A 240 15.23 15.43 -7.13
CA THR A 240 14.38 14.52 -6.37
C THR A 240 14.67 14.59 -4.87
N SER A 241 13.62 14.68 -4.05
CA SER A 241 13.71 14.58 -2.59
C SER A 241 12.98 13.32 -2.09
N ILE A 242 13.58 12.64 -1.11
CA ILE A 242 12.98 11.50 -0.43
C ILE A 242 12.74 11.88 1.02
N GLU A 243 11.49 11.86 1.45
CA GLU A 243 11.05 12.35 2.75
C GLU A 243 10.36 11.25 3.55
N PHE A 244 10.41 11.38 4.87
CA PHE A 244 9.66 10.54 5.79
C PHE A 244 8.56 11.35 6.47
N VAL A 245 7.38 10.76 6.58
CA VAL A 245 6.27 11.26 7.39
C VAL A 245 5.74 10.10 8.24
N PRO A 246 5.61 10.25 9.57
CA PRO A 246 5.06 9.21 10.42
C PRO A 246 3.62 8.84 10.05
N LEU A 247 3.35 7.54 9.93
CA LEU A 247 2.01 7.00 9.70
C LEU A 247 1.86 5.63 10.36
N ASP A 248 1.07 5.57 11.43
CA ASP A 248 0.57 4.34 12.02
C ASP A 248 -0.87 4.09 11.58
N LEU A 249 -1.09 3.05 10.76
CA LEU A 249 -2.42 2.71 10.27
C LEU A 249 -3.31 2.07 11.33
N GLY A 250 -2.76 1.72 12.49
CA GLY A 250 -3.53 1.37 13.69
C GLY A 250 -4.11 2.58 14.43
N SER A 251 -3.96 3.81 13.90
CA SER A 251 -4.49 5.04 14.47
C SER A 251 -5.07 6.00 13.41
N MET A 252 -6.35 6.34 13.54
CA MET A 252 -7.04 7.31 12.70
C MET A 252 -6.46 8.73 12.89
N ALA A 253 -6.08 9.10 14.11
CA ALA A 253 -5.35 10.35 14.37
C ALA A 253 -4.01 10.40 13.64
N SER A 254 -3.27 9.28 13.61
CA SER A 254 -2.02 9.25 12.86
C SER A 254 -2.24 9.50 11.36
N ALA A 255 -3.33 9.01 10.79
CA ALA A 255 -3.67 9.26 9.39
C ALA A 255 -3.98 10.76 9.14
N LEU A 256 -4.75 11.40 10.02
CA LEU A 256 -5.03 12.84 9.96
C LEU A 256 -3.76 13.69 10.08
N ASN A 257 -2.91 13.37 11.07
CA ASN A 257 -1.66 14.10 11.32
C ASN A 257 -0.69 13.96 10.14
N CYS A 258 -0.58 12.75 9.57
CA CYS A 258 0.20 12.49 8.37
C CYS A 258 -0.28 13.36 7.20
N ALA A 259 -1.59 13.40 6.93
CA ALA A 259 -2.17 14.23 5.89
C ALA A 259 -1.89 15.72 6.10
N SER A 260 -2.14 16.21 7.31
CA SER A 260 -1.90 17.61 7.68
C SER A 260 -0.44 18.02 7.48
N GLU A 261 0.50 17.15 7.86
CA GLU A 261 1.92 17.41 7.70
C GLU A 261 2.34 17.44 6.22
N ILE A 262 1.82 16.52 5.40
CA ILE A 262 2.06 16.51 3.95
C ILE A 262 1.51 17.78 3.30
N GLN A 263 0.29 18.17 3.66
CA GLN A 263 -0.36 19.39 3.16
C GLN A 263 0.44 20.64 3.50
N ARG A 264 0.89 20.75 4.76
CA ARG A 264 1.71 21.86 5.25
C ARG A 264 3.05 21.97 4.51
N ARG A 265 3.67 20.84 4.16
CA ARG A 265 4.98 20.82 3.48
C ARG A 265 4.89 21.12 1.98
N HIS A 266 3.89 20.57 1.28
CA HIS A 266 3.91 20.51 -0.20
C HIS A 266 2.74 21.22 -0.90
N GLY A 267 1.64 21.51 -0.20
CA GLY A 267 0.47 22.21 -0.75
C GLY A 267 -0.38 21.42 -1.75
N TYR A 268 0.20 20.45 -2.47
CA TYR A 268 -0.49 19.52 -3.36
C TYR A 268 0.11 18.12 -3.32
N VAL A 269 -0.67 17.13 -3.78
CA VAL A 269 -0.25 15.73 -3.93
C VAL A 269 -0.69 15.23 -5.30
N THR A 270 0.19 14.53 -6.02
CA THR A 270 -0.16 13.94 -7.33
C THR A 270 -0.53 12.47 -7.22
N HIS A 271 0.06 11.74 -6.26
CA HIS A 271 -0.18 10.32 -6.07
C HIS A 271 -0.29 9.97 -4.59
N VAL A 272 -1.26 9.13 -4.25
CA VAL A 272 -1.34 8.42 -2.97
C VAL A 272 -1.45 6.94 -3.26
N ILE A 273 -0.42 6.18 -2.90
CA ILE A 273 -0.34 4.73 -3.09
C ILE A 273 -0.56 4.07 -1.72
N LEU A 274 -1.76 3.52 -1.55
CA LEU A 274 -2.27 2.88 -0.34
C LEU A 274 -1.85 1.41 -0.34
N ASN A 275 -0.55 1.18 -0.11
CA ASN A 275 0.09 -0.12 -0.23
C ASN A 275 0.18 -0.91 1.08
N ALA A 276 0.43 -0.22 2.20
CA ALA A 276 0.61 -0.87 3.49
C ALA A 276 -0.59 -1.75 3.88
N GLY A 277 -0.34 -2.79 4.65
CA GLY A 277 -1.42 -3.61 5.17
C GLY A 277 -0.92 -4.51 6.28
N SER A 278 -1.85 -4.92 7.12
CA SER A 278 -1.63 -5.82 8.24
C SER A 278 -2.57 -7.01 8.15
N ALA A 279 -2.18 -8.07 8.84
CA ALA A 279 -2.95 -9.29 9.00
C ALA A 279 -2.61 -9.90 10.36
N ALA A 280 -3.57 -10.52 11.02
CA ALA A 280 -3.42 -11.08 12.35
C ALA A 280 -2.99 -12.56 12.28
N TRP A 281 -1.90 -12.86 11.56
CA TRP A 281 -1.45 -14.25 11.40
C TRP A 281 -1.12 -14.89 12.76
N THR A 282 -1.47 -16.16 12.93
CA THR A 282 -1.14 -16.98 14.12
C THR A 282 -0.23 -18.16 13.79
N GLY A 283 -0.14 -18.53 12.51
CA GLY A 283 0.73 -19.60 12.04
C GLY A 283 0.27 -20.22 10.73
N LEU A 284 0.81 -21.40 10.44
CA LEU A 284 0.45 -22.21 9.29
C LEU A 284 -0.09 -23.58 9.77
N ASN A 285 -1.16 -24.05 9.14
CA ASN A 285 -1.61 -25.43 9.26
C ASN A 285 -0.66 -26.31 8.43
N TRP A 286 0.40 -26.80 9.08
CA TRP A 286 1.47 -27.55 8.42
C TRP A 286 1.01 -28.82 7.70
N PRO A 287 0.14 -29.68 8.27
CA PRO A 287 -0.40 -30.84 7.54
C PRO A 287 -1.10 -30.44 6.24
N LEU A 288 -1.95 -29.41 6.30
CA LEU A 288 -2.64 -28.90 5.11
C LEU A 288 -1.66 -28.26 4.12
N ALA A 289 -0.65 -27.54 4.61
CA ALA A 289 0.38 -26.93 3.78
C ALA A 289 1.16 -28.00 2.98
N VAL A 290 1.65 -29.04 3.66
CA VAL A 290 2.37 -30.15 3.02
C VAL A 290 1.47 -30.86 1.99
N TRP A 291 0.23 -31.18 2.39
CA TRP A 291 -0.74 -31.80 1.48
C TRP A 291 -0.98 -30.96 0.22
N MET A 292 -1.24 -29.67 0.38
CA MET A 292 -1.50 -28.76 -0.75
C MET A 292 -0.26 -28.58 -1.63
N ILE A 293 0.94 -28.46 -1.06
CA ILE A 293 2.19 -28.33 -1.83
C ILE A 293 2.42 -29.57 -2.70
N VAL A 294 2.18 -30.77 -2.15
CA VAL A 294 2.39 -32.03 -2.88
C VAL A 294 1.31 -32.30 -3.92
N THR A 295 0.04 -31.97 -3.62
CA THR A 295 -1.09 -32.34 -4.49
C THR A 295 -1.52 -31.24 -5.46
N ARG A 296 -1.34 -29.96 -5.10
CA ARG A 296 -1.85 -28.79 -5.83
C ARG A 296 -0.94 -27.57 -5.68
N LEU A 297 0.33 -27.72 -6.08
CA LEU A 297 1.39 -26.71 -5.93
C LEU A 297 0.92 -25.29 -6.30
N HIS A 298 0.36 -25.10 -7.51
CA HIS A 298 -0.10 -23.80 -7.99
C HIS A 298 -1.08 -23.12 -7.03
N VAL A 299 -2.09 -23.86 -6.57
CA VAL A 299 -3.07 -23.35 -5.61
C VAL A 299 -2.40 -23.07 -4.27
N ALA A 300 -1.54 -23.97 -3.81
CA ALA A 300 -0.84 -23.87 -2.53
C ALA A 300 0.02 -22.60 -2.42
N VAL A 301 0.63 -22.14 -3.50
CA VAL A 301 1.52 -20.97 -3.49
C VAL A 301 0.90 -19.70 -4.07
N THR A 302 -0.34 -19.76 -4.56
CA THR A 302 -1.07 -18.59 -5.08
C THR A 302 -2.23 -18.20 -4.18
N TRP A 303 -2.95 -19.19 -3.65
CA TRP A 303 -4.10 -19.04 -2.75
C TRP A 303 -3.99 -19.99 -1.55
N PRO A 304 -3.01 -19.78 -0.67
CA PRO A 304 -2.71 -20.69 0.44
C PRO A 304 -3.86 -20.77 1.46
N LYS A 305 -4.60 -21.89 1.49
CA LYS A 305 -5.67 -22.13 2.48
C LYS A 305 -5.16 -22.53 3.87
N TYR A 306 -3.87 -22.80 4.00
CA TYR A 306 -3.24 -23.25 5.24
C TYR A 306 -2.78 -22.10 6.15
N LYS A 307 -3.06 -20.84 5.80
CA LYS A 307 -2.77 -19.69 6.66
C LYS A 307 -3.77 -19.65 7.82
N MET A 308 -3.27 -19.51 9.04
CA MET A 308 -4.09 -19.32 10.23
C MET A 308 -4.01 -17.86 10.67
N GLN A 309 -5.15 -17.26 11.01
CA GLN A 309 -5.26 -15.87 11.43
C GLN A 309 -6.26 -15.73 12.58
N ARG A 310 -6.05 -14.74 13.45
CA ARG A 310 -7.08 -14.28 14.39
C ARG A 310 -8.11 -13.44 13.65
N SER A 311 -9.31 -13.39 14.20
CA SER A 311 -10.40 -12.51 13.78
C SER A 311 -11.11 -11.95 15.00
N GLY A 312 -11.85 -10.86 14.84
CA GLY A 312 -12.53 -10.17 15.92
C GLY A 312 -11.68 -9.14 16.69
N ASP A 313 -10.38 -9.07 16.41
CA ASP A 313 -9.45 -8.14 17.08
C ASP A 313 -9.93 -6.67 16.91
N ARG A 314 -9.99 -5.92 18.01
CA ARG A 314 -10.24 -4.46 17.99
C ARG A 314 -8.95 -3.68 18.21
N GLY A 315 -8.80 -2.59 17.46
CA GLY A 315 -7.74 -1.60 17.64
C GLY A 315 -8.06 -0.61 18.77
N ALA A 316 -7.08 0.22 19.12
CA ALA A 316 -7.23 1.23 20.16
C ALA A 316 -8.33 2.28 19.85
N ASP A 317 -8.61 2.52 18.57
CA ASP A 317 -9.69 3.42 18.14
C ASP A 317 -11.08 2.76 18.18
N GLY A 318 -11.20 1.51 18.68
CA GLY A 318 -12.46 0.78 18.81
C GLY A 318 -12.97 0.11 17.54
N TYR A 319 -12.26 0.23 16.42
CA TYR A 319 -12.57 -0.42 15.15
C TYR A 319 -11.91 -1.81 15.03
N GLY A 320 -12.42 -2.67 14.15
CA GLY A 320 -11.74 -3.92 13.81
C GLY A 320 -10.31 -3.66 13.33
N TRP A 321 -9.31 -4.26 13.96
CA TRP A 321 -7.89 -3.89 13.82
C TRP A 321 -7.36 -4.10 12.39
N VAL A 322 -7.59 -5.28 11.80
CA VAL A 322 -7.17 -5.60 10.43
C VAL A 322 -7.89 -4.69 9.43
N TRP A 323 -9.18 -4.45 9.65
CA TRP A 323 -10.00 -3.56 8.84
C TRP A 323 -9.50 -2.11 8.89
N GLN A 324 -9.23 -1.61 10.08
CA GLN A 324 -8.71 -0.26 10.29
C GLN A 324 -7.37 -0.08 9.58
N ALA A 325 -6.44 -1.03 9.74
CA ALA A 325 -5.11 -0.94 9.15
C ALA A 325 -5.12 -1.01 7.61
N ASN A 326 -6.03 -1.79 7.02
CA ASN A 326 -6.05 -2.01 5.58
C ASN A 326 -6.95 -1.02 4.82
N VAL A 327 -8.09 -0.64 5.41
CA VAL A 327 -9.16 0.11 4.76
C VAL A 327 -9.40 1.45 5.46
N GLY A 328 -9.73 1.43 6.75
CA GLY A 328 -10.20 2.59 7.49
C GLY A 328 -9.21 3.75 7.51
N ALA A 329 -8.00 3.54 8.03
CA ALA A 329 -6.99 4.59 8.15
C ALA A 329 -6.51 5.10 6.77
N HIS A 330 -6.47 4.23 5.76
CA HIS A 330 -6.20 4.62 4.37
C HIS A 330 -7.30 5.52 3.79
N TYR A 331 -8.56 5.25 4.11
CA TYR A 331 -9.67 6.09 3.71
C TYR A 331 -9.59 7.46 4.38
N ILE A 332 -9.33 7.52 5.70
CA ILE A 332 -9.13 8.77 6.44
C ILE A 332 -7.99 9.59 5.86
N LEU A 333 -6.82 8.97 5.61
CA LEU A 333 -5.67 9.60 4.97
C LEU A 333 -6.05 10.21 3.61
N THR A 334 -6.76 9.44 2.79
CA THR A 334 -7.19 9.87 1.45
C THR A 334 -8.17 11.03 1.51
N ARG A 335 -9.16 10.97 2.41
CA ARG A 335 -10.14 12.05 2.60
C ARG A 335 -9.49 13.33 3.09
N ALA A 336 -8.55 13.23 4.03
CA ALA A 336 -7.79 14.37 4.53
C ALA A 336 -6.87 15.01 3.48
N LEU A 337 -6.28 14.18 2.60
CA LEU A 337 -5.45 14.65 1.48
C LEU A 337 -6.25 15.16 0.27
N LEU A 338 -7.58 15.03 0.25
CA LEU A 338 -8.41 15.42 -0.89
C LEU A 338 -8.20 16.87 -1.36
N PRO A 339 -8.07 17.89 -0.48
CA PRO A 339 -7.74 19.26 -0.90
C PRO A 339 -6.40 19.33 -1.66
N ALA A 340 -5.37 18.63 -1.18
CA ALA A 340 -4.05 18.62 -1.82
C ALA A 340 -4.08 17.87 -3.16
N LEU A 341 -4.86 16.79 -3.24
CA LEU A 341 -5.04 16.04 -4.47
C LEU A 341 -5.72 16.88 -5.56
N ARG A 342 -6.68 17.73 -5.20
CA ARG A 342 -7.34 18.69 -6.11
C ARG A 342 -6.47 19.87 -6.49
N ALA A 343 -5.55 20.27 -5.60
CA ALA A 343 -4.61 21.37 -5.82
C ALA A 343 -3.46 21.04 -6.81
N THR A 344 -3.51 19.87 -7.46
CA THR A 344 -2.46 19.46 -8.40
C THR A 344 -2.24 20.49 -9.52
N PRO A 345 -0.99 20.89 -9.79
CA PRO A 345 -0.67 21.82 -10.88
C PRO A 345 -0.63 21.14 -12.26
N PHE A 346 -0.79 19.82 -12.32
CA PHE A 346 -0.74 19.04 -13.56
C PHE A 346 -2.07 19.09 -14.30
N ALA A 347 -2.03 19.01 -15.63
CA ALA A 347 -3.23 18.97 -16.47
C ALA A 347 -4.00 17.63 -16.35
N THR A 348 -3.34 16.58 -15.83
CA THR A 348 -3.98 15.32 -15.49
C THR A 348 -4.40 15.31 -14.01
N PRO A 349 -5.56 14.71 -13.66
CA PRO A 349 -5.94 14.56 -12.27
C PRO A 349 -4.96 13.68 -11.48
N SER A 350 -4.85 13.97 -10.19
CA SER A 350 -4.10 13.15 -9.21
C SER A 350 -4.66 11.74 -9.10
N ARG A 351 -3.85 10.81 -8.59
CA ARG A 351 -4.17 9.38 -8.53
C ARG A 351 -4.18 8.83 -7.11
N ILE A 352 -5.23 8.12 -6.78
CA ILE A 352 -5.38 7.34 -5.55
C ILE A 352 -5.31 5.86 -5.97
N ILE A 353 -4.33 5.13 -5.46
CA ILE A 353 -4.04 3.76 -5.90
C ILE A 353 -4.19 2.82 -4.70
N TRP A 354 -5.23 1.99 -4.73
CA TRP A 354 -5.53 1.01 -3.69
C TRP A 354 -4.86 -0.33 -3.98
N THR A 355 -4.07 -0.84 -3.03
CA THR A 355 -3.44 -2.16 -3.16
C THR A 355 -4.29 -3.26 -2.53
N GLY A 356 -4.98 -4.01 -3.38
CA GLY A 356 -5.67 -5.25 -3.04
C GLY A 356 -4.71 -6.44 -2.90
N SER A 357 -5.23 -7.64 -3.16
CA SER A 357 -4.47 -8.90 -3.10
C SER A 357 -5.04 -9.88 -4.11
N ILE A 358 -4.23 -10.78 -4.66
CA ILE A 358 -4.74 -11.89 -5.49
C ILE A 358 -5.80 -12.74 -4.76
N GLU A 359 -5.84 -12.66 -3.43
CA GLU A 359 -6.80 -13.35 -2.55
C GLU A 359 -8.04 -12.51 -2.19
N ALA A 360 -8.20 -11.33 -2.81
CA ALA A 360 -9.34 -10.43 -2.63
C ALA A 360 -10.60 -11.00 -3.31
N TYR A 361 -11.27 -11.95 -2.66
CA TYR A 361 -12.50 -12.56 -3.16
C TYR A 361 -13.73 -12.07 -2.42
N ALA A 362 -14.82 -11.92 -3.17
CA ALA A 362 -16.12 -11.43 -2.68
C ALA A 362 -16.72 -12.34 -1.60
N ARG A 363 -16.41 -13.65 -1.63
CA ARG A 363 -16.90 -14.64 -0.67
C ARG A 363 -16.42 -14.43 0.77
N TYR A 364 -15.32 -13.69 0.95
CA TYR A 364 -14.76 -13.40 2.27
C TYR A 364 -15.32 -12.13 2.89
N TYR A 365 -16.06 -11.33 2.10
CA TYR A 365 -16.63 -10.07 2.55
C TYR A 365 -18.09 -10.24 2.91
N ASP A 366 -18.39 -10.05 4.20
CA ASP A 366 -19.74 -9.87 4.70
C ASP A 366 -20.04 -8.37 4.89
N PRO A 367 -21.02 -7.80 4.16
CA PRO A 367 -21.45 -6.42 4.39
C PRO A 367 -21.99 -6.17 5.81
N ALA A 368 -22.60 -7.16 6.46
CA ALA A 368 -23.14 -6.98 7.81
C ALA A 368 -22.03 -6.81 8.85
N ASP A 369 -20.94 -7.56 8.71
CA ASP A 369 -19.74 -7.48 9.54
C ASP A 369 -18.52 -6.96 8.78
N TRP A 370 -18.69 -5.79 8.16
CA TRP A 370 -17.68 -5.15 7.32
C TRP A 370 -16.37 -4.80 8.06
N GLN A 371 -16.40 -4.70 9.40
CA GLN A 371 -15.20 -4.49 10.23
C GLN A 371 -14.50 -5.80 10.66
N CYS A 372 -15.07 -6.97 10.34
CA CYS A 372 -14.57 -8.29 10.71
C CYS A 372 -14.44 -8.47 12.24
N LEU A 373 -15.49 -8.08 12.96
CA LEU A 373 -15.56 -8.19 14.42
C LEU A 373 -16.15 -9.52 14.89
N ASP A 374 -16.95 -10.19 14.06
CA ASP A 374 -17.52 -11.50 14.36
C ASP A 374 -16.61 -12.59 13.79
N ALA A 375 -15.89 -13.30 14.65
CA ALA A 375 -14.97 -14.35 14.23
C ALA A 375 -15.67 -15.56 13.58
N ALA A 376 -16.95 -15.81 13.89
CA ALA A 376 -17.71 -16.91 13.30
C ALA A 376 -18.20 -16.58 11.89
N HIS A 377 -18.64 -15.33 11.66
CA HIS A 377 -19.11 -14.87 10.35
C HIS A 377 -17.97 -14.43 9.43
N SER A 378 -16.92 -13.81 10.00
CA SER A 378 -15.77 -13.24 9.28
C SER A 378 -14.43 -13.83 9.74
N PRO A 379 -14.18 -15.15 9.59
CA PRO A 379 -12.94 -15.78 10.05
C PRO A 379 -11.69 -15.41 9.22
N TRP A 380 -11.86 -14.70 8.10
CA TRP A 380 -10.78 -14.35 7.15
C TRP A 380 -10.66 -12.83 6.94
N PRO A 381 -10.27 -12.08 7.99
CA PRO A 381 -10.23 -10.61 7.92
C PRO A 381 -9.22 -10.08 6.90
N TYR A 382 -8.08 -10.74 6.66
CA TYR A 382 -7.13 -10.29 5.64
C TYR A 382 -7.75 -10.30 4.23
N GLU A 383 -8.32 -11.43 3.82
CA GLU A 383 -8.93 -11.59 2.51
C GLU A 383 -10.14 -10.67 2.33
N SER A 384 -11.00 -10.58 3.36
CA SER A 384 -12.15 -9.66 3.40
C SER A 384 -11.71 -8.21 3.18
N THR A 385 -10.73 -7.74 3.95
CA THR A 385 -10.29 -6.34 3.89
C THR A 385 -9.53 -6.02 2.61
N LYS A 386 -8.83 -7.01 2.01
CA LYS A 386 -8.24 -6.84 0.68
C LYS A 386 -9.28 -6.73 -0.43
N TYR A 387 -10.41 -7.44 -0.34
CA TYR A 387 -11.55 -7.21 -1.24
C TYR A 387 -12.19 -5.84 -1.00
N GLN A 388 -12.31 -5.41 0.27
CA GLN A 388 -12.77 -4.06 0.60
C GLN A 388 -11.86 -2.95 0.05
N CYS A 389 -10.54 -3.14 -0.05
CA CYS A 389 -9.66 -2.18 -0.76
C CYS A 389 -10.07 -2.00 -2.24
N GLU A 390 -10.47 -3.09 -2.92
CA GLU A 390 -10.91 -3.03 -4.32
C GLU A 390 -12.27 -2.33 -4.45
N LEU A 391 -13.20 -2.64 -3.54
CA LEU A 391 -14.49 -1.95 -3.44
C LEU A 391 -14.31 -0.45 -3.12
N ALA A 392 -13.41 -0.10 -2.20
CA ALA A 392 -13.10 1.28 -1.86
C ALA A 392 -12.51 2.02 -3.07
N GLY A 393 -11.63 1.37 -3.83
CA GLY A 393 -11.08 1.92 -5.07
C GLY A 393 -12.17 2.29 -6.08
N ILE A 394 -13.10 1.37 -6.35
CA ILE A 394 -14.22 1.59 -7.28
C ILE A 394 -15.20 2.63 -6.74
N GLY A 395 -15.66 2.45 -5.50
CA GLY A 395 -16.69 3.28 -4.89
C GLY A 395 -16.24 4.72 -4.69
N LEU A 396 -14.99 4.93 -4.27
CA LEU A 396 -14.42 6.26 -4.13
C LEU A 396 -14.34 6.98 -5.48
N GLY A 397 -13.95 6.26 -6.54
CA GLY A 397 -13.93 6.82 -7.90
C GLY A 397 -15.33 7.23 -8.37
N GLU A 398 -16.37 6.44 -8.06
CA GLU A 398 -17.76 6.81 -8.36
C GLU A 398 -18.23 8.02 -7.55
N ALA A 399 -17.92 8.07 -6.25
CA ALA A 399 -18.29 9.19 -5.38
C ALA A 399 -17.63 10.51 -5.79
N LEU A 400 -16.33 10.49 -6.12
CA LEU A 400 -15.60 11.68 -6.60
C LEU A 400 -16.18 12.20 -7.93
N ASN A 401 -16.44 11.30 -8.88
CA ASN A 401 -16.96 11.68 -10.18
C ASN A 401 -18.42 12.15 -10.16
N ARG A 402 -19.28 11.52 -9.34
CA ARG A 402 -20.73 11.80 -9.34
C ARG A 402 -21.16 12.82 -8.31
N GLN A 403 -20.57 12.78 -7.12
CA GLN A 403 -21.05 13.54 -5.96
C GLN A 403 -20.13 14.70 -5.59
N ARG A 404 -18.94 14.81 -6.21
CA ARG A 404 -17.89 15.79 -5.87
C ARG A 404 -17.77 15.96 -4.35
N MET A 405 -17.24 14.94 -3.66
CA MET A 405 -17.23 14.93 -2.19
C MET A 405 -16.64 16.21 -1.57
N SER A 406 -17.23 16.70 -0.48
CA SER A 406 -16.68 17.86 0.23
C SER A 406 -15.29 17.55 0.82
N THR A 407 -14.44 18.57 0.87
CA THR A 407 -13.09 18.51 1.44
C THR A 407 -13.09 18.20 2.93
N VAL A 408 -14.11 18.67 3.65
CA VAL A 408 -14.32 18.36 5.07
C VAL A 408 -15.61 17.55 5.21
N PRO A 409 -15.58 16.36 5.83
CA PRO A 409 -16.78 15.56 6.02
C PRO A 409 -17.91 16.36 6.69
N SER A 410 -19.14 16.21 6.19
CA SER A 410 -20.36 16.93 6.64
C SER A 410 -20.41 18.44 6.39
N THR A 411 -19.48 19.03 5.65
CA THR A 411 -19.63 20.42 5.21
C THR A 411 -20.28 20.47 3.83
N PRO A 412 -21.23 21.38 3.56
CA PRO A 412 -21.71 21.63 2.20
C PRO A 412 -20.51 21.93 1.31
N LEU A 413 -20.55 21.55 0.03
CA LEU A 413 -19.64 22.21 -0.92
C LEU A 413 -19.96 23.70 -0.83
N SER A 414 -18.96 24.55 -0.59
CA SER A 414 -19.15 25.97 -0.82
C SER A 414 -19.48 26.08 -2.30
N ASP A 415 -20.75 26.30 -2.61
CA ASP A 415 -21.17 26.69 -3.94
C ASP A 415 -20.45 28.00 -4.24
N SER A 416 -19.32 27.93 -4.94
CA SER A 416 -18.84 29.01 -5.78
C SER A 416 -19.80 29.15 -6.96
N GLN A 417 -21.09 29.35 -6.66
CA GLN A 417 -22.00 30.05 -7.55
C GLN A 417 -21.70 31.54 -7.33
N ASP A 418 -20.71 32.06 -8.04
CA ASP A 418 -20.71 33.46 -8.40
C ASP A 418 -21.97 33.68 -9.26
N THR A 419 -23.08 33.99 -8.59
CA THR A 419 -24.25 34.60 -9.21
C THR A 419 -23.82 36.02 -9.57
N SER A 420 -23.20 36.17 -10.74
CA SER A 420 -22.85 37.47 -11.29
C SER A 420 -24.08 38.19 -11.82
N TYR A 421 -24.89 38.73 -10.90
CA TYR A 421 -25.64 39.95 -11.18
C TYR A 421 -24.78 41.14 -10.75
N GLY A 422 -24.17 41.79 -11.74
CA GLY A 422 -23.61 43.13 -11.60
C GLY A 422 -22.10 43.21 -11.35
N SER A 423 -21.30 43.18 -12.42
CA SER A 423 -20.17 44.10 -12.59
C SER A 423 -19.66 43.99 -14.03
N VAL A 424 -20.23 44.81 -14.90
CA VAL A 424 -19.61 45.18 -16.17
C VAL A 424 -18.35 45.99 -15.82
N LEU A 425 -17.27 45.79 -16.59
CA LEU A 425 -15.97 46.48 -16.55
C LEU A 425 -14.88 45.83 -15.67
N VAL A 426 -14.08 44.96 -16.30
CA VAL A 426 -12.62 45.07 -16.54
C VAL A 426 -12.12 43.66 -16.85
N GLY A 427 -11.64 43.48 -18.08
CA GLY A 427 -11.12 42.20 -18.56
C GLY A 427 -9.76 41.91 -17.95
N GLU A 428 -9.64 40.74 -17.33
CA GLU A 428 -8.40 39.98 -17.20
C GLU A 428 -8.76 38.49 -17.11
N ALA A 429 -8.04 37.66 -17.87
CA ALA A 429 -8.32 36.25 -18.10
C ALA A 429 -8.16 35.40 -16.82
N LYS A 430 -9.21 35.32 -15.99
CA LYS A 430 -9.38 34.21 -15.05
C LYS A 430 -10.05 33.05 -15.78
N THR A 431 -9.26 32.25 -16.49
CA THR A 431 -9.71 30.93 -16.96
C THR A 431 -10.14 30.13 -15.72
N GLN A 432 -11.44 29.93 -15.56
CA GLN A 432 -12.01 29.05 -14.53
C GLN A 432 -11.34 27.68 -14.66
N ARG A 433 -10.32 27.38 -13.85
CA ARG A 433 -9.73 26.05 -13.76
C ARG A 433 -10.81 25.15 -13.20
N ARG A 434 -11.46 24.38 -14.07
CA ARG A 434 -12.38 23.31 -13.69
C ARG A 434 -11.59 22.37 -12.76
N GLU A 435 -11.89 22.40 -11.46
CA GLU A 435 -11.17 21.60 -10.47
C GLU A 435 -11.20 20.12 -10.88
N LEU A 436 -10.02 19.55 -11.13
CA LEU A 436 -9.87 18.17 -11.55
C LEU A 436 -10.07 17.27 -10.34
N GLU A 437 -11.08 16.40 -10.40
CA GLU A 437 -11.30 15.39 -9.36
C GLU A 437 -10.26 14.27 -9.48
N PRO A 438 -9.64 13.83 -8.37
CA PRO A 438 -8.70 12.73 -8.38
C PRO A 438 -9.33 11.44 -8.90
N LYS A 439 -8.55 10.62 -9.59
CA LYS A 439 -8.97 9.30 -10.07
C LYS A 439 -8.51 8.21 -9.10
N SER A 440 -9.41 7.27 -8.82
CA SER A 440 -9.16 6.13 -7.94
C SER A 440 -8.98 4.86 -8.77
N PHE A 441 -7.97 4.05 -8.43
CA PHE A 441 -7.58 2.84 -9.15
C PHE A 441 -7.29 1.69 -8.19
N VAL A 442 -7.37 0.46 -8.70
CA VAL A 442 -7.11 -0.77 -7.95
C VAL A 442 -5.94 -1.53 -8.57
N VAL A 443 -4.99 -1.93 -7.72
CA VAL A 443 -3.83 -2.74 -8.11
C VAL A 443 -3.65 -3.95 -7.18
N HIS A 444 -2.95 -5.00 -7.63
CA HIS A 444 -2.43 -6.04 -6.74
C HIS A 444 -1.02 -6.48 -7.17
N PRO A 445 -0.13 -6.83 -6.21
CA PRO A 445 1.28 -7.09 -6.52
C PRO A 445 1.59 -8.52 -7.00
N GLY A 446 0.57 -9.36 -7.17
CA GLY A 446 0.74 -10.80 -7.34
C GLY A 446 1.31 -11.45 -6.07
N VAL A 447 2.04 -12.54 -6.24
CA VAL A 447 2.73 -13.27 -5.17
C VAL A 447 4.17 -12.77 -5.08
N VAL A 448 4.47 -12.12 -3.97
CA VAL A 448 5.80 -11.60 -3.62
C VAL A 448 6.28 -12.27 -2.36
N ALA A 449 7.54 -12.72 -2.36
CA ALA A 449 8.23 -13.22 -1.17
C ALA A 449 8.47 -12.06 -0.20
N SER A 450 7.47 -11.81 0.65
CA SER A 450 7.47 -10.74 1.64
C SER A 450 7.74 -11.29 3.04
N SER A 451 8.09 -10.40 3.97
CA SER A 451 8.32 -10.74 5.37
C SER A 451 7.06 -11.15 6.14
N ILE A 452 5.89 -11.19 5.49
CA ILE A 452 4.59 -11.44 6.13
C ILE A 452 4.54 -12.78 6.88
N PHE A 453 5.25 -13.81 6.37
CA PHE A 453 5.37 -15.12 7.03
C PHE A 453 6.74 -15.38 7.66
N ALA A 454 7.64 -14.40 7.66
CA ALA A 454 9.02 -14.60 8.14
C ALA A 454 9.09 -14.99 9.63
N GLU A 455 8.08 -14.66 10.43
CA GLU A 455 8.00 -15.06 11.84
C GLU A 455 7.63 -16.54 12.03
N TYR A 456 6.99 -17.14 11.03
CA TYR A 456 6.51 -18.53 11.04
C TYR A 456 7.39 -19.47 10.21
N LEU A 457 8.35 -18.92 9.46
CA LEU A 457 9.28 -19.67 8.61
C LEU A 457 10.70 -19.46 9.13
N ASN A 458 11.41 -20.56 9.40
CA ASN A 458 12.86 -20.48 9.57
C ASN A 458 13.52 -20.22 8.19
N VAL A 459 14.82 -19.91 8.19
CA VAL A 459 15.57 -19.57 6.96
C VAL A 459 15.45 -20.66 5.89
N PHE A 460 15.51 -21.93 6.30
CA PHE A 460 15.35 -23.05 5.41
C PHE A 460 13.96 -23.08 4.76
N MET A 461 12.89 -22.94 5.55
CA MET A 461 11.52 -22.93 5.06
C MET A 461 11.21 -21.70 4.20
N ALA A 462 11.82 -20.55 4.50
CA ALA A 462 11.74 -19.36 3.66
C ALA A 462 12.38 -19.62 2.28
N ALA A 463 13.54 -20.31 2.25
CA ALA A 463 14.17 -20.74 1.01
C ALA A 463 13.32 -21.77 0.25
N CYS A 464 12.71 -22.75 0.94
CA CYS A 464 11.78 -23.71 0.33
C CYS A 464 10.54 -23.02 -0.25
N MET A 465 9.96 -22.05 0.45
CA MET A 465 8.83 -21.25 -0.05
C MET A 465 9.23 -20.47 -1.29
N ALA A 466 10.38 -19.79 -1.27
CA ALA A 466 10.89 -19.08 -2.44
C ALA A 466 11.09 -20.05 -3.63
N PHE A 467 11.70 -21.21 -3.38
CA PHE A 467 11.85 -22.25 -4.39
C PHE A 467 10.49 -22.73 -4.94
N ALA A 468 9.48 -22.94 -4.10
CA ALA A 468 8.14 -23.31 -4.52
C ALA A 468 7.48 -22.22 -5.39
N PHE A 469 7.73 -20.94 -5.13
CA PHE A 469 7.28 -19.85 -6.00
C PHE A 469 7.97 -19.87 -7.36
N TYR A 470 9.28 -20.09 -7.40
CA TYR A 470 10.02 -20.26 -8.67
C TYR A 470 9.52 -21.47 -9.45
N LEU A 471 9.26 -22.59 -8.76
CA LEU A 471 8.72 -23.80 -9.36
C LEU A 471 7.34 -23.53 -9.97
N ALA A 472 6.42 -22.89 -9.25
CA ALA A 472 5.12 -22.52 -9.78
C ALA A 472 5.21 -21.59 -11.00
N ARG A 473 6.16 -20.65 -11.01
CA ARG A 473 6.42 -19.79 -12.17
C ARG A 473 6.94 -20.58 -13.38
N TRP A 474 7.86 -21.52 -13.15
CA TRP A 474 8.37 -22.41 -14.21
C TRP A 474 7.34 -23.44 -14.67
N THR A 475 6.30 -23.71 -13.89
CA THR A 475 5.14 -24.47 -14.35
C THR A 475 4.03 -23.57 -14.87
N PHE A 476 4.40 -22.39 -15.40
CA PHE A 476 3.54 -21.41 -16.09
C PHE A 476 2.56 -20.61 -15.24
N SER A 477 2.72 -20.56 -13.90
CA SER A 477 1.94 -19.60 -13.12
C SER A 477 2.38 -18.16 -13.42
N PRO A 478 1.48 -17.28 -13.86
CA PRO A 478 1.85 -15.90 -14.16
C PRO A 478 1.85 -15.03 -12.90
N HIS A 479 1.40 -15.54 -11.75
CA HIS A 479 1.11 -14.77 -10.56
C HIS A 479 2.31 -14.53 -9.64
N HIS A 480 3.50 -15.03 -10.00
CA HIS A 480 4.69 -14.99 -9.14
C HIS A 480 5.77 -14.02 -9.64
N PRO A 481 5.60 -12.69 -9.48
CA PRO A 481 6.70 -11.74 -9.58
C PRO A 481 7.83 -12.01 -8.60
N ILE A 482 7.51 -12.57 -7.41
CA ILE A 482 8.42 -13.00 -6.33
C ILE A 482 9.13 -11.84 -5.63
N GLU A 483 9.64 -10.86 -6.37
CA GLU A 483 10.40 -9.73 -5.86
C GLU A 483 9.51 -8.50 -5.69
N GLY A 484 9.76 -7.69 -4.64
CA GLY A 484 8.97 -6.48 -4.38
C GLY A 484 9.02 -5.46 -5.53
N TYR A 485 10.17 -5.29 -6.17
CA TYR A 485 10.34 -4.41 -7.34
C TYR A 485 9.51 -4.87 -8.54
N LYS A 486 9.42 -6.18 -8.78
CA LYS A 486 8.62 -6.77 -9.87
C LYS A 486 7.13 -6.72 -9.55
N GLY A 487 6.77 -7.01 -8.30
CA GLY A 487 5.41 -6.88 -7.80
C GLY A 487 4.87 -5.44 -7.85
N ALA A 488 5.74 -4.43 -8.00
CA ALA A 488 5.34 -3.03 -8.12
C ALA A 488 4.94 -2.59 -9.54
N VAL A 489 5.06 -3.45 -10.56
CA VAL A 489 4.81 -3.06 -11.97
C VAL A 489 3.41 -2.49 -12.20
N ALA A 490 2.36 -3.10 -11.61
CA ALA A 490 1.00 -2.59 -11.74
C ALA A 490 0.82 -1.21 -11.08
N ALA A 491 1.38 -1.01 -9.88
CA ALA A 491 1.31 0.27 -9.17
C ALA A 491 2.06 1.38 -9.93
N SER A 492 3.25 1.07 -10.46
CA SER A 492 4.03 1.99 -11.28
C SER A 492 3.32 2.33 -12.59
N HIS A 493 2.75 1.34 -13.28
CA HIS A 493 1.98 1.54 -14.50
C HIS A 493 0.78 2.46 -14.27
N VAL A 494 -0.05 2.14 -13.26
CA VAL A 494 -1.20 2.98 -12.91
C VAL A 494 -0.78 4.37 -12.44
N ALA A 495 0.41 4.56 -11.87
CA ALA A 495 0.93 5.88 -11.52
C ALA A 495 1.39 6.69 -12.75
N LEU A 496 1.93 6.04 -13.79
CA LEU A 496 2.64 6.72 -14.87
C LEU A 496 1.91 6.73 -16.23
N ALA A 497 1.04 5.76 -16.51
CA ALA A 497 0.39 5.63 -17.81
C ALA A 497 -0.58 6.80 -18.08
N PRO A 498 -0.71 7.29 -19.33
CA PRO A 498 -1.74 8.25 -19.69
C PRO A 498 -3.15 7.83 -19.28
N SER A 499 -3.96 8.79 -18.81
CA SER A 499 -5.29 8.53 -18.25
C SER A 499 -6.31 7.90 -19.22
N HIS A 500 -6.06 7.93 -20.54
CA HIS A 500 -6.91 7.30 -21.55
C HIS A 500 -6.57 5.81 -21.77
N LEU A 501 -5.40 5.35 -21.30
CA LEU A 501 -5.01 3.94 -21.29
C LEU A 501 -5.44 3.21 -20.01
N LEU A 502 -6.01 3.97 -19.05
CA LEU A 502 -6.41 3.45 -17.75
C LEU A 502 -7.94 3.41 -17.61
N ASP A 503 -8.44 2.31 -17.08
CA ASP A 503 -9.83 2.06 -16.73
C ASP A 503 -9.96 2.01 -15.21
N THR A 504 -10.70 2.95 -14.63
CA THR A 504 -10.92 3.04 -13.18
C THR A 504 -11.79 1.91 -12.63
N SER A 505 -12.43 1.13 -13.50
CA SER A 505 -13.17 -0.09 -13.13
C SER A 505 -12.34 -1.36 -13.26
N ALA A 506 -11.13 -1.27 -13.80
CA ALA A 506 -10.21 -2.39 -13.90
C ALA A 506 -9.44 -2.61 -12.60
N ARG A 507 -9.03 -3.87 -12.42
CA ARG A 507 -8.10 -4.33 -11.41
C ARG A 507 -6.78 -4.64 -12.10
N TYR A 508 -5.73 -3.89 -11.79
CA TYR A 508 -4.41 -4.06 -12.42
C TYR A 508 -3.52 -4.99 -11.58
N GLY A 509 -3.11 -6.11 -12.16
CA GLY A 509 -2.30 -7.12 -11.52
C GLY A 509 -0.87 -7.16 -12.02
N SER A 510 0.09 -7.21 -11.09
CA SER A 510 1.47 -7.55 -11.41
C SER A 510 1.58 -9.05 -11.67
N ARG A 511 2.06 -9.42 -12.85
CA ARG A 511 2.33 -10.78 -13.28
C ARG A 511 3.78 -10.93 -13.73
N ALA A 512 4.25 -12.16 -13.90
CA ALA A 512 5.56 -12.45 -14.46
C ALA A 512 5.50 -13.58 -15.48
N THR A 513 6.33 -13.50 -16.49
CA THR A 513 6.55 -14.59 -17.45
C THR A 513 7.33 -15.73 -16.79
N PHE A 514 7.43 -16.87 -17.50
CA PHE A 514 8.28 -18.01 -17.11
C PHE A 514 9.70 -17.57 -16.72
N TRP A 515 10.29 -16.63 -17.47
CA TRP A 515 11.64 -16.09 -17.26
C TRP A 515 11.72 -15.04 -16.14
N GLY A 516 10.62 -14.76 -15.46
CA GLY A 516 10.57 -13.80 -14.35
C GLY A 516 10.55 -12.34 -14.79
N GLN A 517 10.12 -12.08 -16.04
CA GLN A 517 9.97 -10.73 -16.55
C GLN A 517 8.53 -10.26 -16.32
N GLU A 518 8.37 -9.14 -15.63
CA GLU A 518 7.11 -8.73 -15.01
C GLU A 518 6.26 -7.84 -15.90
N TYR A 519 4.95 -8.09 -16.05
CA TYR A 519 4.04 -7.31 -16.89
C TYR A 519 2.73 -7.00 -16.14
N VAL A 520 1.91 -6.09 -16.70
CA VAL A 520 0.62 -5.71 -16.10
C VAL A 520 -0.51 -6.45 -16.80
N HIS A 521 -1.39 -7.04 -15.99
CA HIS A 521 -2.64 -7.59 -16.47
C HIS A 521 -3.81 -6.77 -15.95
N ALA A 522 -4.65 -6.26 -16.85
CA ALA A 522 -5.89 -5.58 -16.49
C ALA A 522 -7.05 -6.59 -16.46
N GLY A 523 -7.56 -6.88 -15.28
CA GLY A 523 -8.73 -7.73 -15.05
C GLY A 523 -9.90 -6.97 -14.45
N ARG A 524 -10.90 -7.71 -13.97
CA ARG A 524 -12.02 -7.18 -13.17
C ARG A 524 -11.92 -7.65 -11.73
N VAL A 525 -12.58 -6.92 -10.84
CA VAL A 525 -12.74 -7.30 -9.43
C VAL A 525 -13.64 -8.53 -9.34
N ASP A 526 -13.43 -9.38 -8.34
CA ASP A 526 -14.26 -10.57 -8.17
C ASP A 526 -15.75 -10.22 -7.98
N GLY A 527 -16.62 -11.01 -8.62
CA GLY A 527 -18.06 -10.76 -8.70
C GLY A 527 -18.51 -9.73 -9.75
N TRP A 528 -17.62 -9.31 -10.67
CA TRP A 528 -17.98 -8.36 -11.74
C TRP A 528 -18.94 -8.94 -12.77
N ASP A 529 -18.74 -10.20 -13.17
CA ASP A 529 -19.57 -10.83 -14.18
C ASP A 529 -20.91 -11.29 -13.60
N VAL A 530 -21.96 -11.20 -14.41
CA VAL A 530 -23.30 -11.64 -14.03
C VAL A 530 -23.35 -13.16 -14.11
N ALA A 531 -23.96 -13.84 -13.12
CA ALA A 531 -24.19 -15.28 -13.21
C ALA A 531 -24.92 -15.60 -14.52
N LYS A 532 -24.40 -16.56 -15.30
CA LYS A 532 -24.88 -16.91 -16.66
C LYS A 532 -26.39 -17.19 -16.66
N LEU A 533 -27.22 -16.19 -16.91
CA LEU A 533 -28.67 -16.34 -17.06
C LEU A 533 -28.95 -17.15 -18.31
N ARG A 534 -29.74 -18.23 -18.24
CA ARG A 534 -30.16 -19.05 -19.39
C ARG A 534 -31.04 -18.22 -20.36
N MET A 535 -30.40 -17.45 -21.23
CA MET A 535 -31.03 -16.55 -22.22
C MET A 535 -30.35 -16.72 -23.59
N GLY A 536 -31.04 -16.33 -24.67
CA GLY A 536 -30.50 -16.35 -26.04
C GLY A 536 -29.29 -15.42 -26.21
N ALA A 537 -28.30 -15.84 -27.00
CA ALA A 537 -26.93 -15.29 -27.02
C ALA A 537 -26.83 -13.76 -27.22
N LYS A 538 -27.69 -13.16 -28.06
CA LYS A 538 -27.61 -11.73 -28.41
C LYS A 538 -28.23 -10.82 -27.32
N ALA A 539 -29.41 -11.19 -26.81
CA ALA A 539 -30.04 -10.51 -25.67
C ALA A 539 -29.23 -10.71 -24.37
N ARG A 540 -28.57 -11.87 -24.23
CA ARG A 540 -27.64 -12.14 -23.13
C ARG A 540 -26.46 -11.16 -23.14
N GLN A 541 -25.82 -10.93 -24.29
CA GLN A 541 -24.65 -10.05 -24.39
C GLN A 541 -24.98 -8.58 -24.04
N GLU A 542 -26.11 -8.06 -24.50
CA GLU A 542 -26.54 -6.68 -24.22
C GLU A 542 -26.94 -6.48 -22.75
N VAL A 543 -27.66 -7.44 -22.15
CA VAL A 543 -28.06 -7.39 -20.73
C VAL A 543 -26.86 -7.63 -19.81
N GLU A 544 -25.97 -8.58 -20.12
CA GLU A 544 -24.77 -8.85 -19.33
C GLU A 544 -23.80 -7.67 -19.37
N GLN A 545 -23.61 -7.00 -20.51
CA GLN A 545 -22.79 -5.78 -20.57
C GLN A 545 -23.41 -4.60 -19.81
N ALA A 546 -24.74 -4.44 -19.86
CA ALA A 546 -25.44 -3.39 -19.11
C ALA A 546 -25.49 -3.64 -17.59
N ALA A 547 -25.49 -4.90 -17.17
CA ALA A 547 -25.54 -5.32 -15.77
C ALA A 547 -24.17 -5.67 -15.14
N ALA A 548 -23.12 -5.82 -15.95
CA ALA A 548 -21.77 -6.15 -15.49
C ALA A 548 -21.25 -5.14 -14.46
N GLY A 549 -20.83 -5.68 -13.32
CA GLY A 549 -20.31 -4.93 -12.19
C GLY A 549 -21.35 -4.13 -11.42
N GLN A 550 -22.66 -4.23 -11.70
CA GLN A 550 -23.68 -3.53 -10.92
C GLN A 550 -23.69 -3.99 -9.45
N ALA A 551 -23.57 -5.31 -9.22
CA ALA A 551 -23.50 -5.87 -7.86
C ALA A 551 -22.26 -5.36 -7.10
N VAL A 552 -21.09 -5.37 -7.76
CA VAL A 552 -19.84 -4.84 -7.18
C VAL A 552 -19.98 -3.35 -6.89
N ARG A 553 -20.52 -2.55 -7.81
CA ARG A 553 -20.75 -1.11 -7.60
C ARG A 553 -21.74 -0.83 -6.47
N LEU A 554 -22.78 -1.66 -6.31
CA LEU A 554 -23.71 -1.53 -5.18
C LEU A 554 -22.98 -1.77 -3.85
N LYS A 555 -22.23 -2.87 -3.73
CA LYS A 555 -21.40 -3.15 -2.55
C LYS A 555 -20.37 -2.04 -2.29
N ALA A 556 -19.74 -1.53 -3.34
CA ALA A 556 -18.78 -0.43 -3.24
C ALA A 556 -19.43 0.85 -2.72
N ARG A 557 -20.63 1.21 -3.19
CA ARG A 557 -21.37 2.38 -2.68
C ARG A 557 -21.77 2.21 -1.22
N GLU A 558 -22.25 1.02 -0.83
CA GLU A 558 -22.60 0.72 0.55
C GLU A 558 -21.36 0.84 1.48
N LEU A 559 -20.21 0.29 1.04
CA LEU A 559 -18.96 0.43 1.77
C LEU A 559 -18.55 1.90 1.91
N ILE A 560 -18.63 2.70 0.85
CA ILE A 560 -18.30 4.13 0.89
C ILE A 560 -19.22 4.89 1.85
N GLN A 561 -20.51 4.56 1.92
CA GLN A 561 -21.42 5.18 2.89
C GLN A 561 -20.99 4.89 4.33
N LYS A 562 -20.58 3.65 4.63
CA LYS A 562 -20.03 3.27 5.94
C LYS A 562 -18.73 4.02 6.24
N LEU A 563 -17.83 4.10 5.25
CA LEU A 563 -16.56 4.81 5.36
C LEU A 563 -16.73 6.32 5.57
N GLU A 564 -17.68 6.97 4.89
CA GLU A 564 -18.01 8.37 5.15
C GLU A 564 -18.67 8.54 6.52
N GLY A 565 -19.41 7.55 7.03
CA GLY A 565 -19.85 7.50 8.43
C GLY A 565 -18.67 7.59 9.39
N VAL A 566 -17.70 6.69 9.24
CA VAL A 566 -16.46 6.68 10.04
C VAL A 566 -15.70 7.99 9.90
N ALA A 567 -15.54 8.52 8.68
CA ALA A 567 -14.82 9.77 8.47
C ALA A 567 -15.48 10.95 9.21
N ARG A 568 -16.82 11.02 9.24
CA ARG A 568 -17.53 12.04 10.02
C ARG A 568 -17.26 11.90 11.52
N ASP A 569 -17.27 10.67 12.02
CA ASP A 569 -17.02 10.38 13.44
C ASP A 569 -15.59 10.74 13.85
N VAL A 570 -14.60 10.32 13.05
CA VAL A 570 -13.19 10.64 13.26
C VAL A 570 -12.95 12.15 13.22
N TRP A 571 -13.51 12.88 12.25
CA TRP A 571 -13.36 14.34 12.21
C TRP A 571 -14.01 15.05 13.40
N ARG A 572 -15.16 14.54 13.87
CA ARG A 572 -15.83 15.05 15.06
C ARG A 572 -14.99 14.83 16.31
N GLN A 573 -14.50 13.61 16.53
CA GLN A 573 -13.64 13.28 17.67
C GLN A 573 -12.34 14.11 17.62
N ALA A 574 -11.74 14.28 16.44
CA ALA A 574 -10.53 15.10 16.28
C ALA A 574 -10.76 16.58 16.63
N ARG A 575 -11.91 17.15 16.24
CA ARG A 575 -12.29 18.53 16.61
C ARG A 575 -12.53 18.70 18.12
N ASN A 576 -13.06 17.66 18.77
CA ASN A 576 -13.31 17.66 20.20
C ASN A 576 -12.06 17.34 21.03
N GLY A 577 -10.93 16.98 20.39
CA GLY A 577 -9.71 16.54 21.08
C GLY A 577 -9.83 15.14 21.70
N GLU A 578 -10.82 14.34 21.28
CA GLU A 578 -11.10 13.00 21.81
C GLU A 578 -10.18 11.92 21.24
N ILE A 579 -9.54 12.17 20.08
CA ILE A 579 -8.55 11.23 19.53
C ILE A 579 -7.18 11.57 20.12
N ALA A 580 -6.59 10.61 20.83
CA ALA A 580 -5.30 10.78 21.49
C ALA A 580 -4.23 11.25 20.48
N PRO A 581 -3.46 12.32 20.79
CA PRO A 581 -2.32 12.69 19.98
C PRO A 581 -1.28 11.56 19.98
N LEU A 582 -0.49 11.50 18.92
CA LEU A 582 0.46 10.43 18.55
C LEU A 582 1.47 10.00 19.64
N SER A 583 1.50 10.68 20.80
CA SER A 583 2.49 10.51 21.86
C SER A 583 2.25 9.31 22.79
N LEU A 584 1.08 8.64 22.75
CA LEU A 584 0.79 7.50 23.65
C LEU A 584 0.92 6.11 23.01
N LEU A 585 0.96 6.00 21.68
CA LEU A 585 1.05 4.70 20.97
C LEU A 585 2.48 4.23 20.70
N ALA A 586 3.49 5.05 21.03
CA ALA A 586 4.90 4.72 20.83
C ALA A 586 5.50 3.83 21.94
N LEU A 587 4.81 3.62 23.06
CA LEU A 587 5.37 2.95 24.25
C LEU A 587 4.84 1.54 24.54
N HIS A 588 3.75 1.10 23.90
CA HIS A 588 3.19 -0.25 24.12
C HIS A 588 2.83 -0.95 22.80
N PRO A 589 3.77 -1.70 22.18
CA PRO A 589 3.51 -2.40 20.93
C PRO A 589 2.56 -3.61 21.04
N ASP A 590 2.25 -4.11 22.25
CA ASP A 590 1.64 -5.44 22.45
C ASP A 590 0.53 -5.53 23.51
N GLN A 591 -0.06 -4.43 23.99
CA GLN A 591 -1.22 -4.53 24.90
C GLN A 591 -2.50 -4.63 24.08
N PHE A 592 -2.81 -5.85 23.67
CA PHE A 592 -4.12 -6.25 23.18
C PHE A 592 -4.96 -6.68 24.39
N GLU A 593 -6.24 -6.34 24.43
CA GLU A 593 -7.17 -7.06 25.29
C GLU A 593 -7.52 -8.39 24.60
N PRO A 594 -7.03 -9.55 25.08
CA PRO A 594 -7.52 -10.83 24.59
C PRO A 594 -8.95 -11.00 25.07
N GLN A 595 -9.90 -11.11 24.15
CA GLN A 595 -11.18 -11.72 24.50
C GLN A 595 -10.92 -13.23 24.63
N ASN A 596 -10.85 -13.69 25.88
CA ASN A 596 -10.48 -15.05 26.27
C ASN A 596 -11.59 -16.10 26.00
N ASP A 597 -12.34 -15.94 24.92
CA ASP A 597 -13.35 -16.91 24.52
C ASP A 597 -12.74 -17.84 23.46
N LEU A 598 -11.88 -18.75 23.93
CA LEU A 598 -11.61 -19.99 23.21
C LEU A 598 -12.95 -20.72 23.07
N VAL A 599 -13.62 -20.59 21.93
CA VAL A 599 -14.71 -21.50 21.56
C VAL A 599 -14.06 -22.77 21.05
N PRO A 600 -14.04 -23.88 21.81
CA PRO A 600 -13.63 -25.16 21.26
C PRO A 600 -14.61 -25.54 20.15
N LEU A 601 -14.08 -25.75 18.94
CA LEU A 601 -14.81 -26.43 17.86
C LEU A 601 -15.32 -27.77 18.42
N PRO A 602 -16.63 -28.07 18.36
CA PRO A 602 -17.13 -29.33 18.87
C PRO A 602 -16.61 -30.48 18.00
N SER A 603 -15.70 -31.26 18.57
CA SER A 603 -15.36 -32.61 18.13
C SER A 603 -16.39 -33.57 18.70
N LYS A 604 -17.48 -33.84 17.96
CA LYS A 604 -18.30 -35.05 18.19
C LYS A 604 -19.10 -35.40 16.94
N GLY A 605 -18.96 -36.65 16.52
CA GLY A 605 -19.64 -37.24 15.38
C GLY A 605 -21.15 -37.07 15.49
N LEU A 606 -21.72 -36.51 14.43
CA LEU A 606 -23.15 -36.51 14.18
C LEU A 606 -23.45 -37.66 13.23
N ASP A 607 -24.05 -38.70 13.80
CA ASP A 607 -24.69 -39.81 13.10
C ASP A 607 -25.95 -39.24 12.42
N VAL A 608 -25.80 -38.76 11.18
CA VAL A 608 -26.91 -38.18 10.41
C VAL A 608 -27.64 -39.29 9.67
N ARG A 609 -28.75 -39.73 10.27
CA ARG A 609 -29.84 -40.37 9.53
C ARG A 609 -30.29 -39.44 8.40
N ARG A 610 -30.05 -39.89 7.17
CA ARG A 610 -30.63 -39.45 5.89
C ARG A 610 -31.97 -38.73 6.05
N ARG A 611 -31.99 -37.42 5.78
CA ARG A 611 -33.14 -36.75 5.16
C ARG A 611 -32.67 -36.13 3.85
N LYS A 612 -33.13 -36.74 2.75
CA LYS A 612 -33.02 -36.25 1.38
C LYS A 612 -33.74 -34.90 1.28
N GLY A 613 -33.11 -33.93 0.64
CA GLY A 613 -33.79 -32.78 0.04
C GLY A 613 -33.03 -31.46 0.16
N GLU A 614 -32.31 -31.13 -0.90
CA GLU A 614 -32.01 -29.77 -1.38
C GLU A 614 -30.84 -28.95 -0.76
N GLN A 615 -29.98 -28.44 -1.67
CA GLN A 615 -29.00 -27.34 -1.53
C GLN A 615 -27.58 -27.60 -0.97
N GLU A 616 -26.93 -28.73 -1.26
CA GLU A 616 -25.47 -28.90 -1.01
C GLU A 616 -24.59 -28.89 -2.28
N ASP A 617 -25.17 -28.92 -3.47
CA ASP A 617 -24.40 -29.21 -4.70
C ASP A 617 -23.70 -28.02 -5.39
N GLU A 618 -23.81 -26.78 -4.87
CA GLU A 618 -23.27 -25.58 -5.56
C GLU A 618 -22.05 -24.94 -4.86
N LYS A 619 -21.81 -25.21 -3.57
CA LYS A 619 -20.66 -24.65 -2.84
C LYS A 619 -19.33 -25.38 -3.11
N ASP A 620 -19.38 -26.64 -3.57
CA ASP A 620 -18.18 -27.46 -3.80
C ASP A 620 -17.70 -27.52 -5.26
N ARG A 621 -18.41 -26.89 -6.22
CA ARG A 621 -18.04 -26.90 -7.66
C ARG A 621 -17.11 -25.77 -8.11
N ASP A 622 -16.69 -24.89 -7.20
CA ASP A 622 -15.90 -23.70 -7.56
C ASP A 622 -14.39 -24.00 -7.78
N TRP A 623 -13.95 -25.25 -7.62
CA TRP A 623 -12.62 -25.69 -8.04
C TRP A 623 -12.45 -25.61 -9.56
N GLU A 624 -13.52 -25.83 -10.32
CA GLU A 624 -13.51 -25.72 -11.78
C GLU A 624 -13.32 -24.26 -12.24
N LYS A 625 -13.74 -23.26 -11.46
CA LYS A 625 -13.46 -21.84 -11.80
C LYS A 625 -11.99 -21.48 -11.60
N VAL A 626 -11.40 -21.89 -10.47
CA VAL A 626 -9.98 -21.67 -10.19
C VAL A 626 -9.08 -22.46 -11.15
N GLU A 627 -9.52 -23.65 -11.58
CA GLU A 627 -8.83 -24.43 -12.62
C GLU A 627 -9.10 -23.92 -14.04
N SER A 628 -10.23 -23.28 -14.31
CA SER A 628 -10.49 -22.64 -15.62
C SER A 628 -9.69 -21.36 -15.85
N GLU A 629 -9.11 -20.79 -14.79
CA GLU A 629 -8.20 -19.64 -14.84
C GLU A 629 -6.70 -20.05 -14.84
N LEU A 630 -6.39 -21.34 -14.70
CA LEU A 630 -5.07 -21.95 -14.93
C LEU A 630 -4.97 -22.40 -16.40
#